data_AF-A0A540NBB2-F1
#
_entry.id   AF-A0A540NBB2-F1
#
_cell.length_a   1.000
_cell.length_b   1.000
_cell.length_c   1.000
_cell.angle_alpha   90.00
_cell.angle_beta   90.00
_cell.angle_gamma   90.00
#
_symmetry.space_group_name_H-M   'P 1'
#
loop_
_entity.id
_entity.type
_entity.pdbx_description
1 polymer ?
#
loop_
_entity_poly.entity_id
_entity_poly.type
_entity_poly.pdbx_seq_one_letter_code
_entity_poly.pdbx_strand_id
1 'polypeptide(L)'
;MAQADSTGMFICPHTGVALAALIKLRNQGIIGTNDRTVVVSTAHGLKFTQSKIDYHSNDIKDLACKYANPPVQVKADFGSVMDVLKKYLLSKAPKN
;
A
#
# COMPACT_ATOMS: atom_id res chain seq x y z
N MET A 1 5.46 2.13 2.63
CA MET A 1 5.27 2.45 1.19
C MET A 1 3.94 1.92 0.69
N ALA A 2 3.74 0.59 0.67
CA ALA A 2 2.55 -0.04 0.08
C ALA A 2 1.19 0.54 0.52
N GLN A 3 1.04 0.92 1.79
CA GLN A 3 -0.18 1.59 2.25
C GLN A 3 -0.43 2.94 1.53
N ALA A 4 0.59 3.77 1.34
CA ALA A 4 0.47 5.01 0.59
C ALA A 4 0.27 4.76 -0.92
N ASP A 5 0.95 3.76 -1.48
CA ASP A 5 0.80 3.42 -2.89
C ASP A 5 -0.64 2.92 -3.20
N SER A 6 -1.29 2.27 -2.24
CA SER A 6 -2.69 1.82 -2.37
C SER A 6 -3.72 2.94 -2.55
N THR A 7 -3.32 4.20 -2.33
CA THR A 7 -4.16 5.38 -2.58
C THR A 7 -3.88 6.04 -3.94
N GLY A 8 -3.18 5.37 -4.86
CA GLY A 8 -2.89 5.85 -6.22
C GLY A 8 -1.55 6.58 -6.37
N MET A 9 -0.74 6.65 -5.31
CA MET A 9 0.63 7.19 -5.39
C MET A 9 1.64 6.13 -5.81
N PHE A 10 2.85 6.57 -6.14
CA PHE A 10 4.01 5.69 -6.32
C PHE A 10 5.25 6.30 -5.67
N ILE A 11 5.37 6.14 -4.36
CA ILE A 11 6.31 6.91 -3.53
C ILE A 11 7.68 6.22 -3.40
N CYS A 12 8.72 7.00 -3.06
CA CYS A 12 10.01 6.47 -2.65
C CYS A 12 10.00 5.99 -1.18
N PRO A 13 10.99 5.18 -0.74
CA PRO A 13 11.11 4.73 0.64
C PRO A 13 11.13 5.87 1.67
N HIS A 14 11.82 6.97 1.38
CA HIS A 14 11.92 8.11 2.30
C HIS A 14 10.59 8.83 2.52
N THR A 15 9.72 8.93 1.50
CA THR A 15 8.35 9.40 1.72
C THR A 15 7.58 8.45 2.65
N GLY A 16 7.87 7.15 2.60
CA GLY A 16 7.31 6.18 3.54
C GLY A 16 7.76 6.44 5.00
N VAL A 17 9.03 6.79 5.20
CA VAL A 17 9.55 7.20 6.52
C VAL A 17 8.87 8.49 6.99
N ALA A 18 8.75 9.48 6.11
CA ALA A 18 8.10 10.75 6.42
C ALA A 18 6.62 10.57 6.81
N LEU A 19 5.87 9.72 6.08
CA LEU A 19 4.49 9.40 6.42
C LEU A 19 4.37 8.62 7.73
N ALA A 20 5.33 7.73 8.04
CA ALA A 20 5.34 7.03 9.32
C ALA A 20 5.57 8.02 10.49
N ALA A 21 6.47 8.99 10.34
CA ALA A 21 6.67 10.05 11.31
C ALA A 21 5.40 10.93 11.45
N LEU A 22 4.80 11.35 10.33
CA LEU A 22 3.57 12.13 10.32
C LEU A 22 2.44 11.41 11.07
N ILE A 23 2.23 10.11 10.80
CA ILE A 23 1.20 9.32 11.50
C ILE A 23 1.48 9.26 13.01
N LYS A 24 2.74 9.06 13.42
CA LYS A 24 3.12 9.07 14.84
C LYS A 24 2.84 10.42 15.50
N LEU A 25 3.24 11.52 14.87
CA LEU A 25 3.04 12.89 15.39
C LEU A 25 1.56 13.26 15.45
N ARG A 26 0.75 12.83 14.47
CA ARG A 26 -0.71 12.98 14.49
C ARG A 26 -1.33 12.20 15.65
N ASN A 27 -0.89 10.96 15.87
CA ASN A 27 -1.39 10.14 16.99
C ASN A 27 -1.01 10.71 18.36
N GLN A 28 0.10 11.45 18.45
CA GLN A 28 0.53 12.17 19.65
C GLN A 28 -0.15 13.53 19.82
N GLY A 29 -0.95 13.98 18.84
CA GLY A 29 -1.59 15.31 18.85
C GLY A 29 -0.63 16.47 18.60
N ILE A 30 0.61 16.21 18.19
CA ILE A 30 1.62 17.24 17.87
C ILE A 30 1.29 17.92 16.54
N ILE A 31 0.80 17.15 15.56
CA ILE A 31 0.26 17.67 14.30
C ILE A 31 -1.27 17.49 14.36
N GLY A 32 -2.00 18.61 14.29
CA GLY A 32 -3.46 18.67 14.32
C GLY A 32 -4.09 18.12 13.04
N THR A 33 -5.38 17.76 13.11
CA THR A 33 -6.11 17.19 11.97
C THR A 33 -6.31 18.17 10.81
N ASN A 34 -6.25 19.47 11.10
CA ASN A 34 -6.46 20.55 10.13
C ASN A 34 -5.16 21.28 9.76
N ASP A 35 -4.01 20.81 10.26
CA ASP A 35 -2.73 21.44 9.98
C ASP A 35 -2.33 21.22 8.53
N ARG A 36 -2.05 22.31 7.82
CA ARG A 36 -1.49 22.24 6.48
C ARG A 36 -0.10 21.62 6.54
N THR A 37 -0.03 20.34 6.21
CA THR A 37 1.21 19.57 6.24
C THR A 37 1.67 19.24 4.83
N VAL A 38 2.94 19.48 4.53
CA VAL A 38 3.58 19.13 3.25
C VAL A 38 4.66 18.10 3.52
N VAL A 39 4.57 16.94 2.86
CA VAL A 39 5.62 15.90 2.89
C VAL A 39 6.50 16.06 1.66
N VAL A 40 7.82 16.17 1.86
CA VAL A 40 8.78 16.31 0.77
C VAL A 40 9.16 14.93 0.22
N SER A 41 8.87 14.69 -1.05
CA SER A 41 9.38 13.52 -1.79
C SER A 41 10.65 13.90 -2.55
N THR A 42 11.77 13.30 -2.17
CA THR A 42 13.09 13.68 -2.73
C THR A 42 13.50 12.84 -3.94
N ALA A 43 12.78 11.75 -4.21
CA ALA A 43 13.06 10.86 -5.33
C ALA A 43 11.77 10.28 -5.91
N HIS A 44 11.77 10.05 -7.23
CA HIS A 44 10.65 9.39 -7.90
C HIS A 44 10.58 7.91 -7.50
N GLY A 45 9.39 7.39 -7.23
CA GLY A 45 9.18 5.98 -6.89
C GLY A 45 9.67 4.98 -7.95
N LEU A 46 9.79 5.37 -9.23
CA LEU A 46 10.30 4.54 -10.32
C LEU A 46 11.75 4.10 -10.12
N LYS A 47 12.51 4.78 -9.26
CA LYS A 47 13.86 4.35 -8.87
C LYS A 47 13.85 3.15 -7.93
N PHE A 48 12.69 2.75 -7.39
CA PHE A 48 12.55 1.76 -6.32
C PHE A 48 11.56 0.65 -6.68
N THR A 49 11.39 0.36 -7.97
CA THR A 49 10.50 -0.71 -8.43
C THR A 49 10.87 -2.07 -7.83
N GLN A 50 12.16 -2.43 -7.79
CA GLN A 50 12.60 -3.70 -7.22
C GLN A 50 12.18 -3.85 -5.75
N SER A 51 12.40 -2.83 -4.93
CA SER A 51 11.97 -2.85 -3.52
C SER A 51 10.45 -3.06 -3.36
N LYS A 52 9.64 -2.55 -4.30
CA LYS A 52 8.19 -2.77 -4.30
C LYS A 52 7.84 -4.18 -4.77
N ILE A 53 8.54 -4.71 -5.79
CA ILE A 53 8.38 -6.09 -6.24
C ILE A 53 8.63 -7.02 -5.05
N ASP A 54 9.78 -6.91 -4.40
CA ASP A 54 10.17 -7.76 -3.25
C ASP A 54 9.14 -7.67 -2.11
N TYR A 55 8.60 -6.47 -1.84
CA TYR A 55 7.56 -6.29 -0.83
C TYR A 55 6.25 -7.00 -1.22
N HIS A 56 5.79 -6.83 -2.46
CA HIS A 56 4.51 -7.39 -2.92
C HIS A 56 4.58 -8.88 -3.24
N SER A 57 5.78 -9.46 -3.43
CA SER A 57 6.01 -10.90 -3.56
C SER A 57 6.27 -11.61 -2.22
N ASN A 58 6.40 -10.87 -1.10
CA ASN A 58 6.81 -11.39 0.21
C ASN A 58 8.25 -11.93 0.25
N ASP A 59 9.16 -11.39 -0.57
CA ASP A 59 10.56 -11.82 -0.65
C ASP A 59 11.52 -11.05 0.28
N ILE A 60 10.98 -10.18 1.16
CA ILE A 60 11.79 -9.46 2.15
C ILE A 60 11.84 -10.28 3.44
N LYS A 61 13.02 -10.86 3.72
CA LYS A 61 13.28 -11.62 4.94
C LYS A 61 12.95 -10.79 6.20
N ASP A 62 12.32 -11.44 7.18
CA ASP A 62 11.96 -10.87 8.48
C ASP A 62 10.98 -9.68 8.41
N LEU A 63 10.28 -9.49 7.27
CA LEU A 63 9.25 -8.48 7.11
C LEU A 63 7.90 -9.14 6.74
N ALA A 64 6.87 -8.88 7.55
CA ALA A 64 5.56 -9.50 7.37
C ALA A 64 4.79 -9.06 6.10
N CYS A 65 5.28 -8.05 5.36
CA CYS A 65 4.66 -7.52 4.14
C CYS A 65 3.12 -7.39 4.19
N LYS A 66 2.59 -6.87 5.32
CA LYS A 66 1.14 -6.82 5.65
C LYS A 66 0.22 -6.29 4.55
N TYR A 67 0.72 -5.41 3.68
CA TYR A 67 -0.05 -4.80 2.59
C TYR A 67 0.39 -5.32 1.21
N ALA A 68 1.01 -6.50 1.14
CA ALA A 68 1.35 -7.15 -0.11
C ALA A 68 0.08 -7.39 -0.95
N ASN A 69 0.24 -7.33 -2.28
CA ASN A 69 -0.84 -7.48 -3.25
C ASN A 69 -0.31 -8.27 -4.45
N PRO A 70 0.08 -9.54 -4.26
CA PRO A 70 0.58 -10.38 -5.34
C PRO A 70 -0.56 -10.71 -6.32
N PRO A 71 -0.24 -11.00 -7.59
CA PRO A 71 -1.21 -11.57 -8.52
C PRO A 71 -1.85 -12.85 -7.96
N VAL A 72 -3.15 -13.01 -8.17
CA VAL A 72 -3.89 -14.22 -7.80
C VAL A 72 -3.96 -15.14 -9.02
N GLN A 73 -3.41 -16.35 -8.90
CA GLN A 73 -3.50 -17.37 -9.95
C GLN A 73 -4.91 -17.97 -9.99
N VAL A 74 -5.48 -18.10 -11.18
CA VAL A 74 -6.84 -18.63 -11.41
C VAL A 74 -6.85 -19.52 -12.66
N LYS A 75 -7.70 -20.55 -12.66
CA LYS A 75 -7.89 -21.41 -13.83
C LYS A 75 -8.49 -20.63 -14.99
N ALA A 76 -8.18 -21.03 -16.22
CA ALA A 76 -8.79 -20.48 -17.45
C ALA A 76 -10.23 -21.01 -17.62
N ASP A 77 -11.09 -20.64 -16.68
CA ASP A 77 -12.48 -21.06 -16.57
C ASP A 77 -13.31 -19.86 -16.11
N PHE A 78 -14.43 -19.61 -16.79
CA PHE A 78 -15.28 -18.46 -16.52
C PHE A 78 -15.81 -18.46 -15.08
N GLY A 79 -16.25 -19.63 -14.58
CA GLY A 79 -16.77 -19.76 -13.22
C GLY A 79 -15.70 -19.39 -12.19
N SER A 80 -14.51 -19.98 -12.33
CA SER A 80 -13.34 -19.73 -11.47
C SER A 80 -12.95 -18.25 -11.41
N VAL A 81 -12.95 -17.55 -12.55
CA VAL A 81 -12.65 -16.10 -12.61
C VAL A 81 -13.75 -15.29 -11.91
N MET A 82 -15.02 -15.59 -12.20
CA MET A 82 -16.16 -14.88 -11.60
C MET A 82 -16.22 -15.04 -10.08
N ASP A 83 -15.85 -16.21 -9.54
CA ASP A 83 -15.82 -16.45 -8.10
C ASP A 83 -14.77 -15.58 -7.39
N VAL A 84 -13.56 -15.47 -7.96
CA VAL A 84 -12.50 -14.61 -7.43
C VAL A 84 -12.91 -13.14 -7.48
N LEU A 85 -13.50 -12.69 -8.59
CA LEU A 85 -13.98 -11.31 -8.75
C LEU A 85 -15.11 -10.97 -7.76
N LYS A 86 -16.12 -11.84 -7.63
CA LYS A 86 -17.22 -11.65 -6.66
C LYS A 86 -16.68 -11.55 -5.24
N LYS A 87 -15.79 -12.47 -4.84
CA LYS A 87 -15.14 -12.45 -3.53
C LYS A 87 -14.40 -11.12 -3.30
N TYR A 88 -13.64 -10.64 -4.29
CA TYR A 88 -12.92 -9.38 -4.18
C TYR A 88 -13.85 -8.18 -4.02
N LEU A 89 -14.86 -8.05 -4.89
CA LEU A 89 -15.80 -6.93 -4.85
C LEU A 89 -16.62 -6.90 -3.55
N LEU A 90 -17.08 -8.06 -3.08
CA LEU A 90 -17.80 -8.17 -1.80
C LEU A 90 -16.90 -7.80 -0.60
N SER A 91 -15.61 -8.13 -0.65
CA SER A 91 -14.66 -7.74 0.41
C SER A 91 -14.39 -6.22 0.47
N LYS A 92 -14.67 -5.50 -0.62
CA LYS A 92 -14.47 -4.05 -0.77
C LYS A 92 -15.76 -3.24 -0.65
N ALA A 93 -16.92 -3.91 -0.64
CA ALA A 93 -18.20 -3.24 -0.46
C ALA A 93 -18.21 -2.48 0.88
N PRO A 94 -18.76 -1.25 0.92
CA PRO A 94 -18.92 -0.54 2.18
C PRO A 94 -19.75 -1.41 3.13
N LYS A 95 -19.23 -1.64 4.33
CA LYS A 95 -20.02 -2.23 5.40
C LYS A 95 -20.96 -1.13 5.87
N ASN A 96 -22.23 -1.25 5.51
CA ASN A 96 -23.31 -0.44 6.07
C ASN A 96 -23.36 -0.60 7.59
#